data_AF-A0A3L7NXH0-F1
#
_entry.id   AF-A0A3L7NXH0-F1
#
_cell.length_a   1.000
_cell.length_b   1.000
_cell.length_c   1.000
_cell.angle_alpha   90.00
_cell.angle_beta   90.00
_cell.angle_gamma   90.00
#
_symmetry.space_group_name_H-M   'P 1'
#
loop_
_entity.id
_entity.type
_entity.pdbx_description
1 polymer ?
#
loop_
_entity_poly.entity_id
_entity_poly.type
_entity_poly.pdbx_seq_one_letter_code
_entity_poly.pdbx_strand_id
1 'polypeptide(L)'
;MNTTRAPRRDSTPLIYTVYFLLPLCSCLIGTQLNQPTVAVALSLPQIAAASWILGVPGAISTTIVSILGWYVLPLMGRMPLEYVDHNSAILGTIISLAYGLLVNGLHSTIERAHLAAGTDSLTGLLNRNGFVDRINNELNRGARMGGILAIGFIDCDHFKKFNDTNGHLSGDELLIATARR
;
A
#
# COMPACT_ATOMS: atom_id res chain seq x y z
N MET A 1 32.58 -24.11 8.63
CA MET A 1 32.04 -24.95 7.55
C MET A 1 30.52 -24.95 7.65
N ASN A 2 29.85 -24.50 6.59
CA ASN A 2 28.42 -24.56 6.25
C ASN A 2 27.36 -24.20 7.31
N THR A 3 26.94 -22.93 7.31
CA THR A 3 25.57 -22.54 7.67
C THR A 3 24.73 -22.49 6.39
N THR A 4 23.87 -23.48 6.20
CA THR A 4 22.85 -23.51 5.14
C THR A 4 21.82 -22.40 5.40
N ARG A 5 21.98 -21.25 4.72
CA ARG A 5 20.92 -20.24 4.61
C ARG A 5 19.70 -20.89 3.96
N ALA A 6 18.60 -21.00 4.69
CA ALA A 6 17.30 -21.35 4.11
C ALA A 6 16.97 -20.34 2.98
N PRO A 7 16.47 -20.81 1.82
CA PRO A 7 16.11 -19.91 0.73
C PRO A 7 14.98 -18.98 1.20
N ARG A 8 15.17 -17.66 1.07
CA ARG A 8 14.08 -16.69 1.22
C ARG A 8 13.00 -17.09 0.22
N ARG A 9 11.84 -17.53 0.73
CA ARG A 9 10.68 -17.85 -0.08
C ARG A 9 10.22 -16.54 -0.73
N ASP A 10 10.57 -16.34 -2.00
CA ASP A 10 10.03 -15.25 -2.80
C ASP A 10 8.50 -15.40 -2.80
N SER A 11 7.83 -14.54 -2.05
CA SER A 11 6.38 -14.50 -1.88
C SER A 11 5.68 -13.74 -3.02
N THR A 12 6.46 -13.10 -3.89
CA THR A 12 6.03 -12.42 -5.12
C THR A 12 5.09 -13.27 -5.99
N PRO A 13 5.41 -14.52 -6.39
CA PRO A 13 4.49 -15.33 -7.20
C PRO A 13 3.18 -15.65 -6.48
N LEU A 14 3.19 -15.83 -5.16
CA LEU A 14 1.97 -16.08 -4.37
C LEU A 14 1.04 -14.86 -4.38
N ILE A 15 1.60 -13.65 -4.23
CA ILE A 15 0.86 -12.39 -4.28
C ILE A 15 0.18 -12.22 -5.64
N TYR A 16 0.90 -12.42 -6.75
CA TYR A 16 0.31 -12.33 -8.09
C TYR A 16 -0.76 -13.39 -8.34
N THR A 17 -0.56 -14.62 -7.85
CA THR A 17 -1.55 -15.70 -8.04
C THR A 17 -2.86 -15.41 -7.32
N VAL A 18 -2.79 -14.97 -6.07
CA VAL A 18 -3.95 -14.54 -5.27
C VAL A 18 -4.64 -13.34 -5.92
N TYR A 19 -3.84 -12.42 -6.46
CA TYR A 19 -4.29 -11.21 -7.14
C TYR A 19 -5.10 -11.46 -8.43
N PHE A 20 -4.73 -12.47 -9.23
CA PHE A 20 -5.47 -12.79 -10.47
C PHE A 20 -6.63 -13.77 -10.26
N LEU A 21 -6.54 -14.68 -9.29
CA LEU A 21 -7.58 -15.68 -9.05
C LEU A 21 -8.77 -15.15 -8.24
N LEU A 22 -8.54 -14.28 -7.25
CA LEU A 22 -9.62 -13.77 -6.40
C LEU A 22 -10.70 -12.97 -7.14
N PRO A 23 -10.35 -12.05 -8.08
CA PRO A 23 -11.34 -11.32 -8.86
C PRO A 23 -12.08 -12.19 -9.87
N LEU A 24 -11.42 -13.24 -10.37
CA LEU A 24 -12.08 -14.24 -11.19
C LEU A 24 -13.14 -15.01 -10.37
N CYS A 25 -12.77 -15.45 -9.17
CA CYS A 25 -13.68 -16.17 -8.27
C CYS A 25 -14.90 -15.34 -7.85
N SER A 26 -14.75 -14.05 -7.53
CA SER A 26 -15.88 -13.19 -7.17
C SER A 26 -16.90 -13.06 -8.32
N CYS A 27 -16.40 -12.99 -9.56
CA CYS A 27 -17.25 -12.95 -10.75
C CYS A 27 -17.94 -14.29 -11.03
N LEU A 28 -17.24 -15.41 -10.82
CA LEU A 28 -17.84 -16.74 -10.92
C LEU A 28 -18.96 -16.93 -9.88
N ILE A 29 -18.78 -16.43 -8.66
CA ILE A 29 -19.79 -16.51 -7.60
C ILE A 29 -21.03 -15.67 -7.98
N GLY A 30 -20.85 -14.41 -8.40
CA GLY A 30 -22.00 -13.57 -8.74
C GLY A 30 -22.79 -14.07 -9.95
N THR A 31 -22.11 -14.66 -10.94
CA THR A 31 -22.77 -15.30 -12.11
C THR A 31 -23.53 -16.56 -11.72
N GLN A 32 -22.98 -17.44 -10.87
CA GLN A 32 -23.67 -18.64 -10.37
C GLN A 32 -24.89 -18.31 -9.50
N LEU A 33 -24.82 -17.22 -8.73
CA LEU A 33 -25.93 -16.78 -7.88
C LEU A 33 -26.99 -15.98 -8.65
N ASN A 34 -26.77 -15.70 -9.94
CA ASN A 34 -27.58 -14.77 -10.73
C ASN A 34 -27.76 -13.40 -10.03
N GLN A 35 -26.75 -12.97 -9.28
CA GLN A 35 -26.73 -11.73 -8.51
C GLN A 35 -25.46 -10.94 -8.87
N PRO A 36 -25.52 -10.14 -9.94
CA PRO A 36 -24.34 -9.44 -10.45
C PRO A 36 -23.81 -8.37 -9.46
N THR A 37 -24.67 -7.83 -8.60
CA THR A 37 -24.29 -6.92 -7.52
C THR A 37 -23.33 -7.55 -6.50
N VAL A 38 -23.45 -8.86 -6.25
CA VAL A 38 -22.56 -9.60 -5.34
C VAL A 38 -21.15 -9.71 -5.92
N ALA A 39 -21.02 -9.94 -7.23
CA ALA A 39 -19.70 -9.95 -7.88
C ALA A 39 -18.99 -8.61 -7.74
N VAL A 40 -19.70 -7.49 -7.96
CA VAL A 40 -19.15 -6.14 -7.79
C VAL A 40 -18.70 -5.93 -6.35
N ALA A 41 -19.57 -6.20 -5.37
CA ALA A 41 -19.26 -6.01 -3.96
C ALA A 41 -18.02 -6.80 -3.50
N LEU A 42 -17.89 -8.05 -3.96
CA LEU A 42 -16.74 -8.90 -3.63
C LEU A 42 -15.44 -8.45 -4.33
N SER A 43 -15.53 -7.74 -5.45
CA SER A 43 -14.36 -7.21 -6.17
C SER A 43 -13.77 -5.94 -5.52
N LEU A 44 -14.56 -5.17 -4.78
CA LEU A 44 -14.10 -3.88 -4.22
C LEU A 44 -12.92 -4.02 -3.25
N PRO A 45 -12.94 -4.89 -2.22
CA PRO A 45 -11.79 -5.05 -1.32
C PRO A 45 -10.51 -5.46 -2.05
N GLN A 46 -10.66 -6.23 -3.14
CA GLN A 46 -9.54 -6.70 -3.96
C GLN A 46 -8.91 -5.55 -4.75
N ILE A 47 -9.74 -4.67 -5.32
CA ILE A 47 -9.30 -3.45 -6.02
C ILE A 47 -8.61 -2.49 -5.04
N ALA A 48 -9.13 -2.33 -3.82
CA ALA A 48 -8.47 -1.53 -2.79
C ALA A 48 -7.08 -2.07 -2.46
N ALA A 49 -6.97 -3.37 -2.17
CA ALA A 49 -5.69 -4.01 -1.86
C ALA A 49 -4.69 -3.89 -3.03
N ALA A 50 -5.17 -4.10 -4.25
CA ALA A 50 -4.38 -3.92 -5.48
C ALA A 50 -3.86 -2.49 -5.65
N SER A 51 -4.73 -1.50 -5.40
CA SER A 51 -4.39 -0.08 -5.46
C SER A 51 -3.34 0.30 -4.43
N TRP A 52 -3.37 -0.33 -3.25
CA TRP A 52 -2.43 -0.08 -2.16
C TRP A 52 -1.04 -0.66 -2.44
N ILE A 53 -0.99 -1.86 -2.99
CA ILE A 53 0.28 -2.60 -3.20
C ILE A 53 0.98 -2.16 -4.51
N LEU A 54 0.21 -2.00 -5.59
CA LEU A 54 0.74 -1.83 -6.95
C LEU A 54 0.37 -0.48 -7.58
N GLY A 55 -0.34 0.38 -6.85
CA GLY A 55 -0.79 1.67 -7.34
C GLY A 55 -1.89 1.56 -8.41
N VAL A 56 -2.00 2.59 -9.25
CA VAL A 56 -3.01 2.69 -10.32
C VAL A 56 -2.97 1.50 -11.29
N PRO A 57 -1.81 1.01 -11.75
CA PRO A 57 -1.76 -0.18 -12.63
C PRO A 57 -2.44 -1.38 -12.00
N GLY A 58 -2.24 -1.59 -10.69
CA GLY A 58 -2.87 -2.67 -9.93
C GLY A 58 -4.39 -2.54 -9.87
N ALA A 59 -4.94 -1.34 -9.72
CA ALA A 59 -6.39 -1.13 -9.74
C ALA A 59 -6.99 -1.45 -11.12
N ILE A 60 -6.29 -1.08 -12.18
CA ILE A 60 -6.72 -1.29 -13.56
C ILE A 60 -6.73 -2.77 -13.91
N SER A 61 -5.65 -3.52 -13.62
CA SER A 61 -5.60 -4.94 -13.97
C SER A 61 -6.60 -5.79 -13.19
N THR A 62 -6.87 -5.52 -11.90
CA THR A 62 -7.94 -6.23 -11.17
C THR A 62 -9.32 -5.92 -11.74
N THR A 63 -9.55 -4.67 -12.16
CA THR A 63 -10.81 -4.26 -12.80
C THR A 63 -10.99 -5.00 -14.13
N ILE A 64 -9.95 -5.07 -14.97
CA ILE A 64 -9.99 -5.82 -16.23
C ILE A 64 -10.28 -7.31 -15.99
N VAL A 65 -9.61 -7.94 -15.02
CA VAL A 65 -9.84 -9.36 -14.69
C VAL A 65 -11.26 -9.59 -14.21
N SER A 66 -11.79 -8.66 -13.40
CA SER A 66 -13.18 -8.71 -12.94
C SER A 66 -14.16 -8.62 -14.11
N ILE A 67 -13.94 -7.69 -15.05
CA ILE A 67 -14.78 -7.56 -16.26
C ILE A 67 -14.75 -8.83 -17.10
N LEU A 68 -13.56 -9.35 -17.39
CA LEU A 68 -13.40 -10.56 -18.20
C LEU A 68 -14.09 -11.76 -17.55
N GLY A 69 -14.03 -11.87 -16.22
CA GLY A 69 -14.65 -12.95 -15.46
C GLY A 69 -16.14 -13.16 -15.73
N TRP A 70 -16.89 -12.11 -16.07
CA TRP A 70 -18.33 -12.20 -16.36
C TRP A 70 -18.63 -12.92 -17.67
N TYR A 71 -17.71 -12.83 -18.63
CA TYR A 71 -17.84 -13.44 -19.94
C TYR A 71 -17.20 -14.82 -20.03
N VAL A 72 -16.42 -15.24 -19.01
CA VAL A 72 -15.71 -16.54 -19.00
C VAL A 72 -16.68 -17.73 -19.08
N LEU A 73 -17.66 -17.83 -18.17
CA LEU A 73 -18.57 -18.98 -18.14
C LEU A 73 -19.46 -19.08 -19.41
N PRO A 74 -20.02 -17.96 -19.92
CA PRO A 74 -20.71 -17.97 -21.21
C PRO A 74 -19.84 -18.41 -22.38
N LEU A 75 -18.60 -17.90 -22.47
CA LEU A 75 -17.67 -18.24 -23.55
C LEU A 75 -17.24 -19.72 -23.50
N MET A 76 -17.20 -20.30 -22.31
CA MET A 76 -16.94 -21.74 -22.10
C MET A 76 -18.16 -22.63 -22.39
N GLY A 77 -19.28 -22.06 -22.86
CA GLY A 77 -20.52 -22.79 -23.13
C GLY A 77 -21.20 -23.34 -21.88
N ARG A 78 -20.82 -22.86 -20.69
CA ARG A 78 -21.42 -23.28 -19.41
C ARG A 78 -22.72 -22.56 -19.11
N MET A 79 -22.96 -21.40 -19.72
CA MET A 79 -24.19 -20.62 -19.62
C MET A 79 -24.50 -19.92 -20.95
N PRO A 80 -25.78 -19.67 -21.29
CA PRO A 80 -26.13 -18.83 -22.43
C PRO A 80 -25.70 -17.36 -22.19
N LEU A 81 -25.27 -16.67 -23.25
CA LEU A 81 -24.85 -15.25 -23.20
C LEU A 81 -25.98 -14.31 -22.73
N GLU A 82 -27.24 -14.70 -22.88
CA GLU A 82 -28.42 -13.94 -22.45
C GLU A 82 -28.52 -13.79 -20.93
N TYR A 83 -27.90 -14.70 -20.15
CA TYR A 83 -27.85 -14.62 -18.69
C TYR A 83 -26.81 -13.62 -18.17
N VAL A 84 -26.01 -13.02 -19.05
CA VAL A 84 -25.07 -11.96 -18.67
C VAL A 84 -25.84 -10.65 -18.57
N ASP A 85 -25.99 -10.13 -17.36
CA ASP A 85 -26.52 -8.79 -17.15
C ASP A 85 -25.47 -7.72 -17.52
N HIS A 86 -25.57 -7.27 -18.77
CA HIS A 86 -24.68 -6.26 -19.34
C HIS A 86 -24.76 -4.92 -18.59
N ASN A 87 -25.95 -4.54 -18.09
CA ASN A 87 -26.10 -3.29 -17.36
C ASN A 87 -25.34 -3.33 -16.04
N SER A 88 -25.41 -4.45 -15.32
CA SER A 88 -24.63 -4.62 -14.10
C SER A 88 -23.13 -4.77 -14.36
N ALA A 89 -22.72 -5.33 -15.51
CA ALA A 89 -21.31 -5.39 -15.89
C ALA A 89 -20.73 -3.98 -16.15
N ILE A 90 -21.49 -3.13 -16.86
CA ILE A 90 -21.11 -1.74 -17.12
C ILE A 90 -21.08 -0.95 -15.81
N LEU A 91 -22.14 -1.04 -14.99
CA LEU A 91 -22.22 -0.34 -13.71
C LEU A 91 -21.10 -0.77 -12.75
N GLY A 92 -20.83 -2.08 -12.68
CA GLY A 92 -19.73 -2.64 -11.91
C GLY A 92 -18.37 -2.10 -12.35
N THR A 93 -18.13 -2.03 -13.66
CA THR A 93 -16.91 -1.45 -14.22
C THR A 93 -16.71 0.00 -13.79
N ILE A 94 -17.76 0.82 -13.88
CA ILE A 94 -17.71 2.24 -13.49
C ILE A 94 -17.40 2.36 -12.00
N ILE A 95 -18.09 1.59 -11.15
CA ILE A 95 -17.88 1.60 -9.69
C ILE A 95 -16.46 1.16 -9.34
N SER A 96 -15.98 0.06 -9.93
CA SER A 96 -14.63 -0.48 -9.71
C SER A 96 -13.54 0.51 -10.10
N LEU A 97 -13.68 1.17 -11.26
CA LEU A 97 -12.73 2.19 -11.72
C LEU A 97 -12.76 3.43 -10.81
N ALA A 98 -13.95 3.94 -10.50
CA ALA A 98 -14.10 5.10 -9.62
C ALA A 98 -13.53 4.82 -8.21
N TYR A 99 -13.79 3.63 -7.68
CA TYR A 99 -13.27 3.20 -6.38
C TYR A 99 -11.74 3.08 -6.39
N GLY A 100 -11.14 2.49 -7.43
CA GLY A 100 -9.69 2.41 -7.57
C GLY A 100 -9.01 3.78 -7.63
N LEU A 101 -9.58 4.72 -8.39
CA LEU A 101 -9.09 6.11 -8.45
C LEU A 101 -9.23 6.82 -7.11
N LEU A 102 -10.35 6.63 -6.40
CA LEU A 102 -10.58 7.21 -5.08
C LEU A 102 -9.56 6.70 -4.06
N VAL A 103 -9.36 5.38 -3.99
CA VAL A 103 -8.41 4.75 -3.06
C VAL A 103 -6.99 5.22 -3.36
N ASN A 104 -6.60 5.29 -4.64
CA ASN A 104 -5.28 5.77 -5.01
C ASN A 104 -5.10 7.26 -4.67
N GLY A 105 -6.12 8.09 -4.93
CA GLY A 105 -6.13 9.50 -4.56
C GLY A 105 -6.01 9.72 -3.05
N LEU A 106 -6.72 8.92 -2.25
CA LEU A 106 -6.64 8.94 -0.80
C LEU A 106 -5.23 8.56 -0.32
N HIS A 107 -4.70 7.43 -0.82
CA HIS A 107 -3.35 6.97 -0.49
C HIS A 107 -2.29 8.04 -0.79
N SER A 108 -2.35 8.66 -1.98
CA SER A 108 -1.43 9.75 -2.34
C SER A 108 -1.55 10.97 -1.43
N THR A 109 -2.74 11.24 -0.89
CA THR A 109 -2.99 12.38 0.01
C THR A 109 -2.45 12.10 1.40
N ILE A 110 -2.61 10.86 1.89
CA ILE A 110 -2.02 10.41 3.15
C ILE A 110 -0.49 10.51 3.07
N GLU A 111 0.11 10.01 1.99
CA GLU A 111 1.56 10.09 1.79
C GLU A 111 2.06 11.54 1.72
N ARG A 112 1.33 12.42 1.02
CA ARG A 112 1.65 13.85 1.02
C ARG A 112 1.56 14.46 2.42
N ALA A 113 0.55 14.11 3.20
CA ALA A 113 0.39 14.59 4.57
C ALA A 113 1.51 14.08 5.47
N HIS A 114 1.92 12.82 5.32
CA HIS A 114 3.07 12.24 6.02
C HIS A 114 4.38 12.95 5.66
N LEU A 115 4.60 13.26 4.38
CA LEU A 115 5.80 13.98 3.93
C LEU A 115 5.79 15.46 4.37
N ALA A 116 4.61 16.08 4.46
CA ALA A 116 4.43 17.45 4.93
C ALA A 116 4.47 17.58 6.46
N ALA A 117 4.28 16.48 7.20
CA ALA A 117 4.52 16.48 8.63
C ALA A 117 6.00 16.81 8.87
N GLY A 118 6.29 17.76 9.76
CA GLY A 118 7.67 18.13 10.10
C GLY A 118 8.31 17.20 11.15
N THR A 119 7.57 16.22 11.64
CA THR A 119 7.95 15.37 12.77
C THR A 119 7.83 13.90 12.44
N ASP A 120 8.74 13.09 12.99
CA ASP A 120 8.70 11.63 12.96
C ASP A 120 7.63 11.11 13.92
N SER A 121 6.75 10.22 13.45
CA SER A 121 5.60 9.76 14.23
C SER A 121 5.97 8.84 15.38
N LEU A 122 7.12 8.17 15.31
CA LEU A 122 7.56 7.24 16.35
C LEU A 122 8.21 7.99 17.51
N THR A 123 9.17 8.86 17.20
CA THR A 123 10.01 9.55 18.19
C THR A 123 9.49 10.92 18.58
N GLY A 124 8.66 11.56 17.75
CA GLY A 124 8.20 12.94 17.92
C GLY A 124 9.26 13.99 17.58
N LEU A 125 10.49 13.58 17.21
CA LEU A 125 11.54 14.49 16.77
C LEU A 125 11.23 15.07 15.39
N LEU A 126 11.98 16.09 14.97
CA LEU A 126 11.91 16.54 13.58
C LEU A 126 12.31 15.39 12.65
N ASN A 127 11.47 15.12 11.66
CA ASN A 127 11.89 14.22 10.59
C ASN A 127 12.89 14.94 9.68
N ARG A 128 13.37 14.25 8.64
CA ARG A 128 14.35 14.83 7.71
C ARG A 128 13.91 16.17 7.12
N ASN A 129 12.64 16.31 6.75
CA ASN A 129 12.12 17.55 6.16
C ASN A 129 12.09 18.67 7.20
N GLY A 130 11.51 18.41 8.38
CA GLY A 130 11.48 19.38 9.48
C GLY A 130 12.87 19.80 9.95
N PHE A 131 13.84 18.88 9.94
CA PHE A 131 15.23 19.16 10.29
C PHE A 131 15.91 20.10 9.27
N VAL A 132 15.74 19.83 7.98
CA VAL A 132 16.28 20.69 6.90
C VAL A 132 15.67 22.09 6.99
N ASP A 133 14.35 22.19 7.19
CA ASP A 133 13.67 23.47 7.36
C ASP A 133 14.21 24.22 8.58
N ARG A 134 14.44 23.51 9.69
CA ARG A 134 15.02 24.10 10.90
C ARG A 134 16.45 24.61 10.66
N ILE A 135 17.31 23.83 10.01
CA ILE A 135 18.67 24.26 9.66
C ILE A 135 18.64 25.51 8.79
N ASN A 136 17.82 25.53 7.75
CA ASN A 136 17.72 26.69 6.85
C ASN A 136 17.32 27.96 7.61
N ASN A 137 16.39 27.84 8.56
CA ASN A 137 16.00 28.95 9.43
C ASN A 137 17.15 29.42 10.33
N GLU A 138 17.92 28.49 10.89
CA GLU A 138 19.06 28.81 11.75
C GLU A 138 20.24 29.42 10.98
N LEU A 139 20.53 28.94 9.77
CA LEU A 139 21.54 29.53 8.87
C LEU A 139 21.17 30.96 8.49
N ASN A 140 19.91 31.19 8.11
CA ASN A 140 19.41 32.54 7.80
C ASN A 140 19.49 33.47 9.02
N ARG A 141 19.23 32.96 10.22
CA ARG A 141 19.38 33.70 11.47
C ARG A 141 20.85 34.01 11.78
N GLY A 142 21.74 33.03 11.61
CA GLY A 142 23.18 33.19 11.77
C GLY A 142 23.77 34.21 10.81
N ALA A 143 23.35 34.20 9.54
CA ALA A 143 23.75 35.18 8.53
C ALA A 143 23.37 36.62 8.90
N ARG A 144 22.24 36.83 9.58
CA ARG A 144 21.79 38.15 10.03
C ARG A 144 22.47 38.64 11.31
N MET A 145 22.82 37.72 12.22
CA MET A 145 23.30 38.05 13.57
C MET A 145 24.77 37.71 13.82
N GLY A 146 25.49 37.18 12.82
CA GLY A 146 26.89 36.77 12.94
C GLY A 146 27.12 35.49 13.77
N GLY A 147 26.10 34.63 13.90
CA GLY A 147 26.15 33.43 14.73
C GLY A 147 26.80 32.23 14.05
N ILE A 148 27.39 31.33 14.83
CA ILE A 148 27.94 30.04 14.37
C ILE A 148 26.92 28.93 14.63
N LEU A 149 26.64 28.10 13.63
CA LEU A 149 25.82 26.89 13.75
C LEU A 149 26.72 25.66 13.85
N ALA A 150 26.50 24.81 14.86
CA ALA A 150 27.10 23.49 14.98
C ALA A 150 26.04 22.40 14.78
N ILE A 151 26.39 21.33 14.08
CA ILE A 151 25.52 20.17 13.84
C ILE A 151 26.22 18.92 14.37
N GLY A 152 25.53 18.18 15.22
CA GLY A 152 25.96 16.86 15.70
C GLY A 152 25.14 15.75 15.05
N PHE A 153 25.76 14.59 14.82
CA PHE A 153 25.09 13.40 14.35
C PHE A 153 25.28 12.28 15.37
N ILE A 154 24.19 11.59 15.70
CA ILE A 154 24.17 10.50 16.68
C ILE A 154 23.49 9.30 16.00
N ASP A 155 24.07 8.12 16.16
CA ASP A 155 23.53 6.86 15.66
C ASP A 155 23.44 5.83 16.80
N CYS A 156 22.47 4.93 16.72
CA CYS A 156 22.32 3.84 17.68
C CYS A 156 23.17 2.64 17.23
N ASP A 157 24.32 2.45 17.88
CA ASP A 157 25.23 1.34 17.56
C ASP A 157 24.54 -0.03 17.66
N HIS A 158 24.80 -0.88 16.66
CA HIS A 158 24.29 -2.26 16.60
C HIS A 158 22.76 -2.41 16.69
N PHE A 159 21.99 -1.36 16.37
CA PHE A 159 20.53 -1.35 16.48
C PHE A 159 19.85 -2.55 15.79
N LYS A 160 20.34 -2.95 14.61
CA LYS A 160 19.81 -4.13 13.90
C LYS A 160 19.93 -5.42 14.73
N LYS A 161 21.08 -5.65 15.37
CA LYS A 161 21.30 -6.85 16.21
C LYS A 161 20.37 -6.85 17.42
N PHE A 162 20.12 -5.67 17.99
CA PHE A 162 19.15 -5.51 19.06
C PHE A 162 17.73 -5.89 18.59
N ASN A 163 17.30 -5.40 17.42
CA ASN A 163 16.01 -5.77 16.82
C ASN A 163 15.91 -7.26 16.51
N ASP A 164 16.97 -7.86 15.98
CA ASP A 164 16.99 -9.29 15.66
C ASP A 164 16.87 -10.16 16.93
N THR A 165 17.29 -9.65 18.10
CA THR A 165 17.26 -10.38 19.38
C THR A 165 15.97 -10.14 20.17
N ASN A 166 15.48 -8.90 20.20
CA ASN A 166 14.38 -8.46 21.08
C ASN A 166 13.07 -8.17 20.33
N GLY A 167 13.10 -8.19 18.99
CA GLY A 167 11.97 -7.81 18.15
C GLY A 167 11.88 -6.31 17.90
N HIS A 168 11.15 -5.95 16.84
CA HIS A 168 11.03 -4.57 16.37
C HIS A 168 10.33 -3.64 17.37
N LEU A 169 9.34 -4.13 18.11
CA LEU A 169 8.61 -3.32 19.10
C LEU A 169 9.55 -2.80 20.22
N SER A 170 10.46 -3.65 20.71
CA SER A 170 11.46 -3.21 21.69
C SER A 170 12.48 -2.24 21.08
N GLY A 171 12.78 -2.39 19.79
CA GLY A 171 13.57 -1.42 19.03
C GLY A 171 12.92 -0.05 18.98
N ASP A 172 11.62 0.00 18.73
CA ASP A 172 10.83 1.22 18.70
C ASP A 172 10.85 1.93 20.07
N GLU A 173 10.69 1.17 21.16
CA GLU A 173 10.82 1.70 22.52
C GLU A 173 12.21 2.28 22.81
N LEU A 174 13.28 1.63 22.34
CA LEU A 174 14.65 2.13 22.47
C LEU A 174 14.85 3.45 21.71
N LEU A 175 14.30 3.58 20.50
CA LEU A 175 14.35 4.82 19.72
C LEU A 175 13.60 5.95 20.43
N ILE A 176 12.39 5.67 20.95
CA ILE A 176 11.62 6.63 21.75
C ILE A 176 12.40 7.07 23.00
N ALA A 177 13.02 6.13 23.71
CA ALA A 177 13.78 6.43 24.91
C ALA A 177 15.03 7.27 24.62
N THR A 178 15.74 6.96 23.54
CA THR A 178 16.91 7.73 23.08
C THR A 178 16.51 9.15 22.68
N ALA A 179 15.40 9.31 21.94
CA ALA A 179 14.91 10.60 21.50
C ALA A 179 14.51 11.56 22.65
N ARG A 180 14.22 11.02 23.84
CA ARG A 180 13.82 11.80 25.03
C ARG A 180 15.00 12.19 25.94
N ARG A 181 16.20 11.68 25.71
CA ARG A 181 17.38 11.89 26.56
C ARG A 181 18.38 12.80 25.89
#